data_AF-A0A2N7Q951-F1
#
_entry.id   AF-A0A2N7Q951-F1
#
_cell.length_a   1.000
_cell.length_b   1.000
_cell.length_c   1.000
_cell.angle_alpha   90.00
_cell.angle_beta   90.00
_cell.angle_gamma   90.00
#
_symmetry.space_group_name_H-M   'P 1'
#
loop_
_entity.id
_entity.type
_entity.pdbx_description
1 polymer ?
#
loop_
_entity_poly.entity_id
_entity_poly.type
_entity_poly.pdbx_seq_one_letter_code
_entity_poly.pdbx_strand_id
1 'polypeptide(L)'
;METFYKKVLVMILCGGKGERLYPLTKDRAKPSVPFVGSYRIIDFSLSNSLNSGFRKIALLTQYKSLSLERHILQGWSIFHPESHEYIISLPAQGRVSEHWYEGTADAVFQNIYTIQQENPDFILILSGDHVYRSDYRQLLKFFLEKEAEVMVMAHTCPITAASRFGIISIDNDYRIIDFIEKPKRPSPLPWSPDQSLISMGVYLFSTPVLIKALIRDARNPRSSHDFGRDIMPELIKQNKVYAYVFEDYWQDIGTVDAYWQANLDFLTPTPPIKLADPTWPIRTYKPQYPSSYFSGGEIINSIIGSGCQILGGVIKNSILSPGVVVEPGAHIEDSIIFEKTIIGKEARLKRAIVDKQVIIPEKFSVGFDLEKDKSYFKVSPGGIRTIPKGWRLE
;
A
#
# COMPACT_ATOMS: atom_id res chain seq x y z
N MET A 1 24.30 -11.96 15.28
CA MET A 1 23.89 -12.36 16.65
C MET A 1 23.40 -11.16 17.46
N GLU A 2 23.95 -9.95 17.31
CA GLU A 2 23.51 -8.74 18.03
C GLU A 2 22.11 -8.22 17.69
N THR A 3 21.57 -8.52 16.50
CA THR A 3 20.27 -8.01 16.05
C THR A 3 19.08 -8.61 16.80
N PHE A 4 19.24 -9.79 17.42
CA PHE A 4 18.16 -10.50 18.12
C PHE A 4 17.71 -9.84 19.45
N TYR A 5 18.51 -8.92 20.00
CA TYR A 5 18.20 -8.24 21.27
C TYR A 5 17.57 -6.85 21.09
N LYS A 6 17.51 -6.34 19.86
CA LYS A 6 16.99 -5.00 19.59
C LYS A 6 15.49 -5.02 19.40
N LYS A 7 14.79 -4.26 20.24
CA LYS A 7 13.33 -4.13 20.21
C LYS A 7 12.94 -3.12 19.14
N VAL A 8 12.24 -3.57 18.11
CA VAL A 8 11.68 -2.71 17.06
C VAL A 8 10.15 -2.67 17.22
N LEU A 9 9.60 -1.46 17.35
CA LEU A 9 8.16 -1.23 17.21
C LEU A 9 7.87 -0.76 15.79
N VAL A 10 7.01 -1.48 15.07
CA VAL A 10 6.56 -1.09 13.74
C VAL A 10 5.28 -0.27 13.87
N MET A 11 5.23 0.90 13.25
CA MET A 11 4.04 1.74 13.18
C MET A 11 3.68 1.98 11.72
N ILE A 12 2.54 1.42 11.29
CA ILE A 12 2.07 1.49 9.90
C ILE A 12 1.01 2.59 9.78
N LEU A 13 1.32 3.61 8.98
CA LEU A 13 0.42 4.73 8.70
C LEU A 13 -0.71 4.25 7.77
N CYS A 14 -1.93 4.19 8.31
CA CYS A 14 -3.12 3.72 7.62
C CYS A 14 -4.21 4.81 7.52
N GLY A 15 -3.87 6.07 7.81
CA GLY A 15 -4.79 7.21 7.91
C GLY A 15 -5.05 7.97 6.60
N GLY A 16 -4.53 7.55 5.45
CA GLY A 16 -4.78 8.27 4.20
C GLY A 16 -6.24 8.18 3.72
N LYS A 17 -6.90 9.32 3.43
CA LYS A 17 -8.26 9.35 2.85
C LYS A 17 -8.39 8.63 1.51
N GLY A 18 -7.28 8.52 0.76
CA GLY A 18 -7.23 7.76 -0.50
C GLY A 18 -8.06 8.36 -1.64
N GLU A 19 -8.29 9.67 -1.65
CA GLU A 19 -9.21 10.36 -2.59
C GLU A 19 -8.85 10.14 -4.07
N ARG A 20 -7.55 9.97 -4.36
CA ARG A 20 -7.05 9.71 -5.72
C ARG A 20 -7.46 8.34 -6.29
N LEU A 21 -7.88 7.40 -5.44
CA LEU A 21 -8.44 6.11 -5.84
C LEU A 21 -9.97 6.09 -5.85
N TYR A 22 -10.64 7.21 -5.60
CA TYR A 22 -12.09 7.28 -5.72
C TYR A 22 -12.52 6.83 -7.13
N PRO A 23 -13.56 5.98 -7.28
CA PRO A 23 -14.50 5.53 -6.24
C PRO A 23 -14.11 4.28 -5.43
N LEU A 24 -12.96 3.65 -5.67
CA LEU A 24 -12.54 2.43 -4.95
C LEU A 24 -12.36 2.63 -3.43
N THR A 25 -12.14 3.87 -3.00
CA THR A 25 -11.98 4.27 -1.60
C THR A 25 -13.21 4.98 -1.04
N LYS A 26 -14.38 4.87 -1.71
CA LYS A 26 -15.63 5.46 -1.23
C LYS A 26 -16.03 4.91 0.15
N ASP A 27 -15.99 3.58 0.32
CA ASP A 27 -16.46 2.90 1.53
C ASP A 27 -15.34 2.22 2.33
N ARG A 28 -14.08 2.40 1.93
CA ARG A 28 -12.94 1.68 2.51
C ARG A 28 -11.66 2.52 2.51
N ALA A 29 -10.79 2.27 3.48
CA ALA A 29 -9.45 2.86 3.52
C ALA A 29 -8.56 2.32 2.39
N LYS A 30 -7.62 3.14 1.89
CA LYS A 30 -6.68 2.75 0.82
C LYS A 30 -5.90 1.45 1.14
N PRO A 31 -5.34 1.24 2.35
CA PRO A 31 -4.65 -0.02 2.71
C PRO A 31 -5.52 -1.28 2.56
N SER A 32 -6.84 -1.12 2.56
CA SER A 32 -7.81 -2.21 2.51
C SER A 32 -8.35 -2.51 1.11
N VAL A 33 -7.86 -1.81 0.07
CA VAL A 33 -8.22 -2.09 -1.32
C VAL A 33 -7.65 -3.46 -1.72
N PRO A 34 -8.45 -4.33 -2.37
CA PRO A 34 -7.97 -5.62 -2.87
C PRO A 34 -6.77 -5.46 -3.82
N PHE A 35 -5.91 -6.45 -3.91
CA PHE A 35 -4.76 -6.46 -4.79
C PHE A 35 -4.46 -7.90 -5.23
N VAL A 36 -4.19 -8.10 -6.52
CA VAL A 36 -3.89 -9.39 -7.17
C VAL A 36 -4.88 -10.49 -6.74
N GLY A 37 -6.18 -10.14 -6.81
CA GLY A 37 -7.31 -11.03 -6.59
C GLY A 37 -7.67 -11.31 -5.13
N SER A 38 -6.71 -11.74 -4.30
CA SER A 38 -7.01 -12.21 -2.93
C SER A 38 -6.36 -11.39 -1.81
N TYR A 39 -5.35 -10.59 -2.12
CA TYR A 39 -4.62 -9.82 -1.12
C TYR A 39 -5.26 -8.46 -0.91
N ARG A 40 -4.78 -7.72 0.09
CA ARG A 40 -4.96 -6.29 0.24
C ARG A 40 -3.60 -5.61 0.28
N ILE A 41 -3.56 -4.32 -0.05
CA ILE A 41 -2.29 -3.57 -0.12
C ILE A 41 -1.51 -3.65 1.21
N ILE A 42 -2.20 -3.56 2.35
CA ILE A 42 -1.55 -3.63 3.68
C ILE A 42 -0.82 -4.95 3.94
N ASP A 43 -1.22 -6.04 3.28
CA ASP A 43 -0.65 -7.36 3.49
C ASP A 43 0.85 -7.40 3.16
N PHE A 44 1.31 -6.55 2.25
CA PHE A 44 2.72 -6.45 1.89
C PHE A 44 3.55 -5.87 3.04
N SER A 45 3.17 -4.73 3.60
CA SER A 45 3.86 -4.13 4.75
C SER A 45 3.81 -5.02 6.00
N LEU A 46 2.67 -5.68 6.24
CA LEU A 46 2.52 -6.63 7.34
C LEU A 46 3.38 -7.89 7.16
N SER A 47 3.38 -8.47 5.96
CA SER A 47 4.20 -9.66 5.65
C SER A 47 5.68 -9.32 5.70
N ASN A 48 6.09 -8.17 5.18
CA ASN A 48 7.48 -7.72 5.28
C ASN A 48 7.93 -7.58 6.74
N SER A 49 7.08 -6.99 7.58
CA SER A 49 7.35 -6.85 9.02
C SER A 49 7.47 -8.21 9.70
N LEU A 50 6.49 -9.09 9.49
CA LEU A 50 6.46 -10.44 10.07
C LEU A 50 7.67 -11.28 9.63
N ASN A 51 7.97 -11.31 8.33
CA ASN A 51 9.08 -12.08 7.76
C ASN A 51 10.46 -11.52 8.15
N SER A 52 10.53 -10.21 8.46
CA SER A 52 11.72 -9.57 9.05
C SER A 52 11.88 -9.86 10.55
N GLY A 53 10.90 -10.52 11.18
CA GLY A 53 10.89 -10.80 12.62
C GLY A 53 10.39 -9.64 13.49
N PHE A 54 9.83 -8.58 12.89
CA PHE A 54 9.29 -7.44 13.62
C PHE A 54 7.80 -7.65 13.91
N ARG A 55 7.52 -8.11 15.14
CA ARG A 55 6.21 -8.69 15.52
C ARG A 55 5.37 -7.85 16.48
N LYS A 56 5.85 -6.67 16.86
CA LYS A 56 5.06 -5.64 17.55
C LYS A 56 4.69 -4.58 16.53
N ILE A 57 3.45 -4.63 16.05
CA ILE A 57 2.97 -3.82 14.94
C ILE A 57 1.74 -3.03 15.37
N ALA A 58 1.81 -1.71 15.25
CA ALA A 58 0.70 -0.79 15.48
C ALA A 58 0.22 -0.18 14.16
N LEU A 59 -1.08 -0.28 13.89
CA LEU A 59 -1.72 0.27 12.70
C LEU A 59 -2.40 1.59 13.06
N LEU A 60 -1.87 2.70 12.55
CA LEU A 60 -2.41 4.03 12.82
C LEU A 60 -3.59 4.30 11.87
N THR A 61 -4.80 3.95 12.30
CA THR A 61 -6.02 4.02 11.48
C THR A 61 -6.80 5.31 11.74
N GLN A 62 -7.52 5.81 10.73
CA GLN A 62 -8.27 7.07 10.85
C GLN A 62 -9.59 7.01 10.06
N TYR A 63 -9.53 7.09 8.73
CA TYR A 63 -10.73 7.13 7.89
C TYR A 63 -11.15 5.74 7.41
N LYS A 64 -12.47 5.47 7.43
CA LYS A 64 -13.11 4.31 6.74
C LYS A 64 -12.44 2.96 7.08
N SER A 65 -12.04 2.78 8.33
CA SER A 65 -11.19 1.67 8.79
C SER A 65 -11.93 0.35 8.95
N LEU A 66 -13.27 0.31 9.06
CA LEU A 66 -14.01 -0.94 9.36
C LEU A 66 -13.66 -2.12 8.43
N SER A 67 -13.50 -1.85 7.13
CA SER A 67 -13.07 -2.87 6.16
C SER A 67 -11.67 -3.39 6.49
N LEU A 68 -10.75 -2.50 6.87
CA LEU A 68 -9.40 -2.83 7.30
C LEU A 68 -9.42 -3.62 8.61
N GLU A 69 -10.13 -3.16 9.63
CA GLU A 69 -10.22 -3.82 10.94
C GLU A 69 -10.73 -5.27 10.81
N ARG A 70 -11.78 -5.50 10.01
CA ARG A 70 -12.28 -6.86 9.75
C ARG A 70 -11.22 -7.75 9.10
N HIS A 71 -10.42 -7.21 8.19
CA HIS A 71 -9.35 -7.95 7.54
C HIS A 71 -8.22 -8.32 8.50
N ILE A 72 -7.83 -7.38 9.36
CA ILE A 72 -6.83 -7.63 10.39
C ILE A 72 -7.34 -8.70 11.36
N LEU A 73 -8.58 -8.58 11.83
CA LEU A 73 -9.19 -9.57 12.71
C LEU A 73 -9.17 -10.98 12.08
N GLN A 74 -9.55 -11.11 10.81
CA GLN A 74 -9.70 -12.41 10.15
C GLN A 74 -8.39 -13.02 9.61
N GLY A 75 -7.44 -12.20 9.17
CA GLY A 75 -6.21 -12.67 8.51
C GLY A 75 -4.95 -12.58 9.37
N TRP A 76 -4.93 -11.64 10.32
CA TRP A 76 -3.73 -11.17 11.02
C TRP A 76 -3.80 -11.31 12.55
N SER A 77 -4.88 -11.86 13.10
CA SER A 77 -4.93 -12.30 14.51
C SER A 77 -4.16 -13.60 14.71
N ILE A 78 -2.83 -13.54 14.59
CA ILE A 78 -1.94 -14.71 14.54
C ILE A 78 -1.09 -14.90 15.79
N PHE A 79 -1.00 -13.87 16.63
CA PHE A 79 -0.15 -13.90 17.81
C PHE A 79 -0.93 -14.41 19.01
N HIS A 80 -0.26 -15.23 19.82
CA HIS A 80 -0.81 -15.70 21.09
C HIS A 80 -0.66 -14.61 22.15
N PRO A 81 -1.65 -14.37 23.03
CA PRO A 81 -1.56 -13.30 24.04
C PRO A 81 -0.31 -13.35 24.93
N GLU A 82 0.21 -14.55 25.18
CA GLU A 82 1.40 -14.75 26.02
C GLU A 82 2.74 -14.52 25.29
N SER A 83 2.75 -14.39 23.97
CA SER A 83 4.01 -14.15 23.24
C SER A 83 4.50 -12.70 23.38
N HIS A 84 3.67 -11.80 23.93
CA HIS A 84 3.89 -10.35 23.94
C HIS A 84 4.14 -9.77 22.52
N GLU A 85 3.70 -10.48 21.48
CA GLU A 85 3.69 -10.04 20.08
C GLU A 85 2.26 -9.67 19.71
N TYR A 86 2.08 -8.69 18.82
CA TYR A 86 0.75 -8.23 18.47
C TYR A 86 0.71 -7.46 17.15
N ILE A 87 -0.48 -7.46 16.55
CA ILE A 87 -0.90 -6.51 15.54
C ILE A 87 -2.13 -5.81 16.10
N ILE A 88 -2.02 -4.53 16.42
CA ILE A 88 -3.11 -3.75 17.01
C ILE A 88 -3.43 -2.54 16.15
N SER A 89 -4.70 -2.17 16.12
CA SER A 89 -5.13 -0.91 15.52
C SER A 89 -5.20 0.18 16.58
N LEU A 90 -4.57 1.31 16.28
CA LEU A 90 -4.59 2.53 17.07
C LEU A 90 -5.36 3.61 16.28
N PRO A 91 -6.69 3.64 16.42
CA PRO A 91 -7.49 4.69 15.81
C PRO A 91 -7.18 6.05 16.45
N ALA A 92 -7.51 7.15 15.76
CA ALA A 92 -7.48 8.47 16.40
C ALA A 92 -8.46 8.47 17.60
N GLN A 93 -7.92 8.50 18.82
CA GLN A 93 -8.66 8.29 20.07
C GLN A 93 -8.91 9.57 20.87
N GLY A 94 -8.43 10.72 20.41
CA GLY A 94 -8.62 11.98 21.11
C GLY A 94 -7.84 12.10 22.43
N ARG A 95 -6.81 11.25 22.64
CA ARG A 95 -6.10 11.14 23.94
C ARG A 95 -5.15 12.29 24.23
N VAL A 96 -4.53 12.84 23.18
CA VAL A 96 -3.54 13.94 23.28
C VAL A 96 -4.14 15.26 22.79
N SER A 97 -5.01 15.20 21.79
CA SER A 97 -5.79 16.33 21.29
C SER A 97 -7.23 15.87 21.04
N GLU A 98 -8.23 16.76 21.08
CA GLU A 98 -9.60 16.43 20.67
C GLU A 98 -9.75 16.24 19.14
N HIS A 99 -8.65 16.40 18.40
CA HIS A 99 -8.63 16.45 16.95
C HIS A 99 -8.24 15.08 16.36
N TRP A 100 -8.73 14.83 15.16
CA TRP A 100 -8.26 13.74 14.32
C TRP A 100 -6.78 13.95 13.98
N TYR A 101 -6.04 12.91 13.59
CA TYR A 101 -4.63 13.06 13.19
C TYR A 101 -4.47 14.19 12.15
N GLU A 102 -3.68 15.20 12.52
CA GLU A 102 -3.47 16.41 11.70
C GLU A 102 -2.47 16.16 10.57
N GLY A 103 -1.57 15.18 10.78
CA GLY A 103 -0.59 14.75 9.80
C GLY A 103 -0.01 13.37 10.15
N THR A 104 0.95 12.93 9.35
CA THR A 104 1.59 11.61 9.51
C THR A 104 2.44 11.53 10.79
N ALA A 105 3.10 12.63 11.17
CA ALA A 105 3.86 12.72 12.42
C ALA A 105 2.94 12.83 13.63
N ASP A 106 1.86 13.61 13.53
CA ASP A 106 0.86 13.72 14.61
C ASP A 106 0.23 12.36 14.95
N ALA A 107 -0.04 11.51 13.94
CA ALA A 107 -0.55 10.17 14.18
C ALA A 107 0.37 9.31 15.08
N VAL A 108 1.68 9.50 14.99
CA VAL A 108 2.67 8.84 15.86
C VAL A 108 2.73 9.55 17.22
N PHE A 109 2.72 10.88 17.24
CA PHE A 109 2.77 11.69 18.46
C PHE A 109 1.58 11.40 19.40
N GLN A 110 0.36 11.36 18.88
CA GLN A 110 -0.82 11.04 19.68
C GLN A 110 -0.77 9.64 20.32
N ASN A 111 0.08 8.75 19.80
CA ASN A 111 0.29 7.39 20.29
C ASN A 111 1.64 7.21 21.02
N ILE A 112 2.25 8.30 21.50
CA ILE A 112 3.52 8.27 22.26
C ILE A 112 3.45 7.40 23.52
N TYR A 113 2.28 7.30 24.15
CA TYR A 113 2.09 6.45 25.32
C TYR A 113 2.35 4.97 25.00
N THR A 114 1.89 4.48 23.83
CA THR A 114 2.18 3.12 23.38
C THR A 114 3.68 2.91 23.19
N ILE A 115 4.36 3.89 22.59
CA ILE A 115 5.82 3.86 22.43
C ILE A 115 6.53 3.76 23.80
N GLN A 116 6.08 4.55 24.78
CA GLN A 116 6.65 4.56 26.13
C GLN A 116 6.44 3.23 26.86
N GLN A 117 5.26 2.63 26.75
CA GLN A 117 4.96 1.33 27.35
C GLN A 117 5.83 0.21 26.76
N GLU A 118 5.99 0.21 25.44
CA GLU A 118 6.76 -0.81 24.74
C GLU A 118 8.27 -0.65 24.93
N ASN A 119 8.72 0.58 25.16
CA ASN A 119 10.12 0.99 25.31
C ASN A 119 11.04 0.33 24.25
N PRO A 120 10.77 0.54 22.94
CA PRO A 120 11.59 -0.04 21.88
C PRO A 120 12.92 0.71 21.73
N ASP A 121 13.95 0.02 21.25
CA ASP A 121 15.22 0.65 20.84
C ASP A 121 15.03 1.49 19.56
N PHE A 122 14.23 0.95 18.63
CA PHE A 122 13.99 1.54 17.31
C PHE A 122 12.52 1.53 16.94
N ILE A 123 12.12 2.51 16.13
CA ILE A 123 10.76 2.62 15.60
C ILE A 123 10.84 2.61 14.08
N LEU A 124 10.15 1.65 13.47
CA LEU A 124 10.02 1.54 12.02
C LEU A 124 8.66 2.11 11.59
N ILE A 125 8.68 3.25 10.91
CA ILE A 125 7.50 3.85 10.30
C ILE A 125 7.34 3.31 8.88
N LEU A 126 6.18 2.72 8.60
CA LEU A 126 5.83 2.20 7.28
C LEU A 126 4.58 2.87 6.74
N SER A 127 4.45 2.92 5.41
CA SER A 127 3.15 3.20 4.79
C SER A 127 2.33 1.92 4.62
N GLY A 128 1.02 2.00 4.86
CA GLY A 128 0.08 0.91 4.66
C GLY A 128 -0.40 0.74 3.21
N ASP A 129 0.12 1.55 2.27
CA ASP A 129 -0.45 1.69 0.93
C ASP A 129 0.56 1.52 -0.23
N HIS A 130 1.74 0.96 0.08
CA HIS A 130 2.78 0.61 -0.89
C HIS A 130 2.81 -0.90 -1.13
N VAL A 131 3.17 -1.32 -2.35
CA VAL A 131 3.38 -2.73 -2.71
C VAL A 131 4.85 -2.94 -3.02
N TYR A 132 5.52 -3.75 -2.20
CA TYR A 132 6.93 -4.10 -2.34
C TYR A 132 7.28 -5.29 -1.44
N ARG A 133 8.43 -5.90 -1.69
CA ARG A 133 9.02 -6.95 -0.85
C ARG A 133 10.34 -6.45 -0.28
N SER A 134 10.49 -6.36 1.04
CA SER A 134 11.75 -5.92 1.65
C SER A 134 12.00 -6.59 2.99
N ASP A 135 13.26 -6.97 3.20
CA ASP A 135 13.76 -7.50 4.46
C ASP A 135 14.34 -6.36 5.33
N TYR A 136 13.55 -5.91 6.30
CA TYR A 136 13.94 -4.81 7.18
C TYR A 136 15.09 -5.16 8.13
N ARG A 137 15.51 -6.43 8.22
CA ARG A 137 16.74 -6.80 8.94
C ARG A 137 17.97 -6.23 8.24
N GLN A 138 17.95 -6.12 6.92
CA GLN A 138 19.03 -5.51 6.14
C GLN A 138 19.06 -3.99 6.37
N LEU A 139 17.89 -3.36 6.40
CA LEU A 139 17.75 -1.94 6.76
C LEU A 139 18.29 -1.67 8.17
N LEU A 140 17.91 -2.49 9.15
CA LEU A 140 18.38 -2.37 10.54
C LEU A 140 19.89 -2.62 10.65
N LYS A 141 20.42 -3.61 9.92
CA LYS A 141 21.87 -3.86 9.89
C LYS A 141 22.62 -2.62 9.37
N PHE A 142 22.18 -2.05 8.25
CA PHE A 142 22.79 -0.84 7.69
C PHE A 142 22.66 0.37 8.62
N PHE A 143 21.52 0.53 9.29
CA PHE A 143 21.30 1.54 10.33
C PHE A 143 22.34 1.43 11.45
N LEU A 144 22.62 0.23 11.93
CA LEU A 144 23.62 -0.01 12.98
C LEU A 144 25.05 0.23 12.49
N GLU A 145 25.39 -0.25 11.28
CA GLU A 145 26.72 -0.06 10.67
C GLU A 145 27.08 1.41 10.46
N LYS A 146 26.10 2.24 10.12
CA LYS A 146 26.28 3.69 9.96
C LYS A 146 26.24 4.47 11.27
N GLU A 147 25.95 3.81 12.40
CA GLU A 147 25.58 4.47 13.65
C GLU A 147 24.53 5.57 13.41
N ALA A 148 23.57 5.27 12.53
CA ALA A 148 22.56 6.23 12.13
C ALA A 148 21.61 6.52 13.29
N GLU A 149 21.03 7.71 13.27
CA GLU A 149 19.93 8.07 14.17
C GLU A 149 18.58 7.99 13.44
N VAL A 150 18.61 8.18 12.12
CA VAL A 150 17.49 8.08 11.20
C VAL A 150 17.96 7.43 9.90
N MET A 151 17.19 6.49 9.38
CA MET A 151 17.39 5.91 8.05
C MET A 151 16.12 6.05 7.24
N VAL A 152 16.26 6.55 6.01
CA VAL A 152 15.16 6.67 5.04
C VAL A 152 15.37 5.63 3.96
N MET A 153 14.39 4.75 3.72
CA MET A 153 14.46 3.95 2.50
C MET A 153 14.15 4.83 1.29
N ALA A 154 15.04 4.76 0.30
CA ALA A 154 15.00 5.56 -0.90
C ALA A 154 14.88 4.66 -2.13
N HIS A 155 14.25 5.15 -3.18
CA HIS A 155 14.13 4.44 -4.46
C HIS A 155 14.43 5.41 -5.60
N THR A 156 14.92 4.91 -6.73
CA THR A 156 15.12 5.74 -7.92
C THR A 156 13.88 5.69 -8.79
N CYS A 157 13.47 6.82 -9.35
CA CYS A 157 12.38 6.86 -10.32
C CYS A 157 12.68 7.87 -11.43
N PRO A 158 12.01 7.77 -12.60
CA PRO A 158 12.09 8.80 -13.63
C PRO A 158 11.72 10.17 -13.05
N ILE A 159 12.50 11.19 -13.40
CA ILE A 159 12.33 12.56 -12.89
C ILE A 159 10.92 13.13 -13.18
N THR A 160 10.29 12.69 -14.27
CA THR A 160 8.93 13.07 -14.67
C THR A 160 7.85 12.58 -13.70
N ALA A 161 8.12 11.50 -12.95
CA ALA A 161 7.22 10.96 -11.94
C ALA A 161 7.53 11.45 -10.52
N ALA A 162 8.70 12.07 -10.30
CA ALA A 162 9.29 12.29 -8.98
C ALA A 162 8.59 13.40 -8.15
N SER A 163 7.91 14.36 -8.79
CA SER A 163 7.27 15.52 -8.13
C SER A 163 6.18 15.17 -7.10
N ARG A 164 5.70 13.93 -7.09
CA ARG A 164 4.69 13.44 -6.12
C ARG A 164 5.30 12.85 -4.84
N PHE A 165 6.62 12.77 -4.76
CA PHE A 165 7.37 12.16 -3.65
C PHE A 165 8.29 13.18 -2.97
N GLY A 166 8.84 12.81 -1.81
CA GLY A 166 9.95 13.54 -1.20
C GLY A 166 11.26 13.25 -1.94
N ILE A 167 11.94 14.27 -2.42
CA ILE A 167 13.23 14.14 -3.11
C ILE A 167 14.35 14.19 -2.08
N ILE A 168 15.27 13.23 -2.20
CA ILE A 168 16.41 13.10 -1.31
C ILE A 168 17.69 13.45 -2.09
N SER A 169 18.50 14.33 -1.52
CA SER A 169 19.88 14.54 -1.97
C SER A 169 20.82 13.84 -0.99
N ILE A 170 21.79 13.10 -1.50
CA ILE A 170 22.77 12.36 -0.69
C ILE A 170 24.21 12.72 -1.05
N ASP A 171 25.12 12.55 -0.08
CA ASP A 171 26.56 12.58 -0.32
C ASP A 171 27.12 11.20 -0.71
N ASN A 172 28.44 11.09 -0.83
CA ASN A 172 29.13 9.86 -1.22
C ASN A 172 29.03 8.72 -0.19
N ASP A 173 28.63 9.01 1.06
CA ASP A 173 28.44 8.01 2.11
C ASP A 173 26.95 7.70 2.38
N TYR A 174 26.09 8.09 1.43
CA TYR A 174 24.63 8.00 1.54
C TYR A 174 24.03 8.84 2.67
N ARG A 175 24.77 9.81 3.22
CA ARG A 175 24.21 10.76 4.19
C ARG A 175 23.26 11.70 3.47
N ILE A 176 22.08 11.90 4.02
CA ILE A 176 21.10 12.83 3.45
C ILE A 176 21.55 14.25 3.75
N ILE A 177 21.77 15.03 2.69
CA ILE A 177 22.15 16.45 2.77
C ILE A 177 20.94 17.37 2.65
N ASP A 178 19.91 16.95 1.93
CA ASP A 178 18.69 17.73 1.73
C ASP A 178 17.48 16.81 1.48
N PHE A 179 16.31 17.27 1.90
CA PHE A 179 15.04 16.59 1.71
C PHE A 179 13.97 17.60 1.37
N ILE A 180 13.36 17.46 0.20
CA ILE A 180 12.32 18.37 -0.27
C ILE A 180 11.04 17.57 -0.56
N GLU A 181 9.99 17.81 0.22
CA GLU A 181 8.70 17.11 0.06
C GLU A 181 7.91 17.65 -1.15
N LYS A 182 7.62 16.78 -2.13
CA LYS A 182 6.75 17.05 -3.28
C LYS A 182 7.08 18.35 -4.04
N PRO A 183 8.33 18.54 -4.50
CA PRO A 183 8.72 19.75 -5.22
C PRO A 183 8.05 19.79 -6.61
N LYS A 184 7.68 21.01 -7.04
CA LYS A 184 7.20 21.23 -8.42
C LYS A 184 8.26 20.89 -9.46
N ARG A 185 9.54 21.08 -9.13
CA ARG A 185 10.70 20.75 -9.96
C ARG A 185 11.62 19.81 -9.17
N PRO A 186 11.51 18.50 -9.37
CA PRO A 186 12.36 17.54 -8.67
C PRO A 186 13.83 17.65 -9.12
N SER A 187 14.75 17.47 -8.19
CA SER A 187 16.19 17.48 -8.48
C SER A 187 16.63 16.14 -9.09
N PRO A 188 17.51 16.15 -10.10
CA PRO A 188 18.07 14.92 -10.65
C PRO A 188 19.11 14.30 -9.72
N LEU A 189 19.43 13.03 -9.95
CA LEU A 189 20.62 12.39 -9.41
C LEU A 189 21.88 12.97 -10.05
N PRO A 190 22.99 13.17 -9.29
CA PRO A 190 24.22 13.71 -9.83
C PRO A 190 24.80 12.91 -11.01
N TRP A 191 24.60 11.59 -11.04
CA TRP A 191 25.10 10.68 -12.08
C TRP A 191 24.03 10.21 -13.08
N SER A 192 22.76 10.61 -12.91
CA SER A 192 21.67 10.23 -13.82
C SER A 192 20.64 11.37 -13.92
N PRO A 193 20.74 12.26 -14.91
CA PRO A 193 19.89 13.44 -15.02
C PRO A 193 18.41 13.13 -15.25
N ASP A 194 18.10 11.93 -15.77
CA ASP A 194 16.73 11.49 -16.06
C ASP A 194 16.05 10.84 -14.86
N GLN A 195 16.75 10.68 -13.75
CA GLN A 195 16.26 10.03 -12.53
C GLN A 195 16.37 10.94 -11.32
N SER A 196 15.49 10.72 -10.36
CA SER A 196 15.56 11.33 -9.03
C SER A 196 15.59 10.24 -7.96
N LEU A 197 16.27 10.52 -6.86
CA LEU A 197 16.18 9.71 -5.65
C LEU A 197 15.01 10.20 -4.81
N ILE A 198 14.07 9.31 -4.54
CA ILE A 198 12.84 9.60 -3.81
C ILE A 198 12.78 8.86 -2.48
N SER A 199 12.08 9.42 -1.51
CA SER A 199 11.70 8.72 -0.28
C SER A 199 10.56 7.77 -0.55
N MET A 200 10.69 6.53 -0.07
CA MET A 200 9.61 5.53 -0.09
C MET A 200 8.60 5.72 1.05
N GLY A 201 8.73 6.76 1.90
CA GLY A 201 7.88 6.91 3.09
C GLY A 201 8.09 5.79 4.13
N VAL A 202 9.29 5.20 4.15
CA VAL A 202 9.71 4.19 5.13
C VAL A 202 10.90 4.74 5.89
N TYR A 203 10.75 4.84 7.20
CA TYR A 203 11.72 5.49 8.07
C TYR A 203 12.02 4.60 9.26
N LEU A 204 13.30 4.37 9.55
CA LEU A 204 13.75 3.74 10.79
C LEU A 204 14.40 4.80 11.67
N PHE A 205 13.92 4.92 12.90
CA PHE A 205 14.40 5.89 13.86
C PHE A 205 14.98 5.20 15.09
N SER A 206 15.99 5.82 15.70
CA SER A 206 16.23 5.63 17.13
C SER A 206 15.09 6.25 17.94
N THR A 207 14.57 5.52 18.92
CA THR A 207 13.42 5.96 19.71
C THR A 207 13.60 7.35 20.37
N PRO A 208 14.74 7.66 21.01
CA PRO A 208 14.93 8.98 21.64
C PRO A 208 14.86 10.15 20.65
N VAL A 209 15.41 9.97 19.45
CA VAL A 209 15.43 10.99 18.40
C VAL A 209 14.02 11.25 17.88
N LEU A 210 13.26 10.19 17.60
CA LEU A 210 11.87 10.34 17.14
C LEU A 210 10.99 11.03 18.19
N ILE A 211 11.05 10.59 19.46
CA ILE A 211 10.26 11.19 20.53
C ILE A 211 10.56 12.68 20.67
N LYS A 212 11.83 13.06 20.69
CA LYS A 212 12.25 14.46 20.81
C LYS A 212 11.74 15.29 19.63
N ALA A 213 11.84 14.77 18.41
CA ALA A 213 11.35 15.43 17.21
C ALA A 213 9.83 15.64 17.24
N LEU A 214 9.06 14.60 17.60
CA LEU A 214 7.60 14.68 17.68
C LEU A 214 7.13 15.68 18.75
N ILE A 215 7.75 15.69 19.94
CA ILE A 215 7.39 16.66 21.00
C ILE A 215 7.69 18.10 20.55
N ARG A 216 8.79 18.32 19.84
CA ARG A 216 9.13 19.65 19.31
C ARG A 216 8.16 20.09 18.23
N ASP A 217 7.84 19.18 17.31
CA ASP A 217 6.92 19.42 16.20
C ASP A 217 5.51 19.75 16.70
N ALA A 218 4.98 18.99 17.66
CA ALA A 218 3.68 19.22 18.27
C ALA A 218 3.55 20.58 18.98
N ARG A 219 4.67 21.18 19.41
CA ARG A 219 4.71 22.52 20.01
C ARG A 219 4.80 23.65 18.99
N ASN A 220 5.02 23.33 17.71
CA ASN A 220 5.17 24.31 16.64
C ASN A 220 3.84 24.54 15.91
N PRO A 221 3.14 25.65 16.14
CA PRO A 221 1.84 25.93 15.51
C PRO A 221 1.93 26.21 14.00
N ARG A 222 3.14 26.30 13.43
CA ARG A 222 3.35 26.46 11.98
C ARG A 222 3.65 25.15 11.27
N SER A 223 3.81 24.05 12.01
CA SER A 223 4.04 22.74 11.43
C SER A 223 2.78 22.23 10.74
N SER A 224 2.94 21.44 9.68
CA SER A 224 1.85 20.63 9.14
C SER A 224 1.81 19.21 9.71
N HIS A 225 2.65 18.94 10.70
CA HIS A 225 2.77 17.67 11.40
C HIS A 225 3.00 16.47 10.47
N ASP A 226 3.80 16.66 9.42
CA ASP A 226 4.13 15.65 8.43
C ASP A 226 5.62 15.23 8.51
N PHE A 227 5.89 13.93 8.36
CA PHE A 227 7.25 13.41 8.40
C PHE A 227 8.15 14.04 7.33
N GLY A 228 7.70 14.09 6.08
CA GLY A 228 8.51 14.57 4.96
C GLY A 228 8.67 16.09 4.97
N ARG A 229 7.58 16.82 5.28
CA ARG A 229 7.60 18.29 5.22
C ARG A 229 8.22 18.95 6.46
N ASP A 230 8.00 18.39 7.65
CA ASP A 230 8.33 19.07 8.92
C ASP A 230 9.45 18.34 9.68
N ILE A 231 9.34 17.02 9.87
CA ILE A 231 10.27 16.24 10.72
C ILE A 231 11.65 16.05 10.04
N MET A 232 11.67 15.55 8.81
CA MET A 232 12.92 15.19 8.11
C MET A 232 13.85 16.40 7.90
N PRO A 233 13.38 17.57 7.42
CA PRO A 233 14.25 18.73 7.20
C PRO A 233 14.90 19.26 8.50
N GLU A 234 14.27 19.05 9.65
CA GLU A 234 14.86 19.42 10.93
C GLU A 234 15.93 18.41 11.36
N LEU A 235 15.63 17.12 11.28
CA LEU A 235 16.54 16.04 11.69
C LEU A 235 17.81 16.02 10.85
N ILE A 236 17.73 16.30 9.55
CA ILE A 236 18.91 16.36 8.66
C ILE A 236 19.95 17.37 9.15
N LYS A 237 19.52 18.47 9.78
CA LYS A 237 20.42 19.51 10.29
C LYS A 237 21.14 19.12 11.58
N GLN A 238 20.57 18.21 12.37
CA GLN A 238 20.98 17.96 13.76
C GLN A 238 21.47 16.52 14.00
N ASN A 239 21.11 15.59 13.12
CA ASN A 239 21.27 14.16 13.36
C ASN A 239 21.99 13.44 12.22
N LYS A 240 22.45 12.22 12.51
CA LYS A 240 23.00 11.26 11.54
C LYS A 240 21.87 10.63 10.71
N VAL A 241 21.45 11.32 9.66
CA VAL A 241 20.40 10.86 8.73
C VAL A 241 21.02 10.26 7.46
N TYR A 242 20.66 9.02 7.17
CA TYR A 242 21.18 8.28 6.01
C TYR A 242 20.06 7.75 5.12
N ALA A 243 20.36 7.54 3.84
CA ALA A 243 19.49 6.86 2.90
C ALA A 243 19.91 5.40 2.72
N TYR A 244 18.94 4.50 2.71
CA TYR A 244 19.10 3.12 2.29
C TYR A 244 18.46 2.96 0.91
N VAL A 245 19.27 2.79 -0.13
CA VAL A 245 18.78 2.69 -1.52
C VAL A 245 18.22 1.30 -1.77
N PHE A 246 16.93 1.23 -2.05
CA PHE A 246 16.20 0.01 -2.38
C PHE A 246 16.06 -0.11 -3.89
N GLU A 247 16.61 -1.18 -4.47
CA GLU A 247 16.71 -1.38 -5.92
C GLU A 247 15.71 -2.40 -6.48
N ASP A 248 14.87 -2.99 -5.63
CA ASP A 248 13.89 -4.01 -6.02
C ASP A 248 12.51 -3.37 -6.32
N TYR A 249 11.52 -4.19 -6.72
CA TYR A 249 10.20 -3.68 -7.09
C TYR A 249 9.51 -2.92 -5.95
N TRP A 250 9.11 -1.68 -6.23
CA TRP A 250 8.28 -0.87 -5.36
C TRP A 250 7.25 -0.08 -6.16
N GLN A 251 6.04 -0.02 -5.62
CA GLN A 251 4.96 0.73 -6.22
C GLN A 251 4.13 1.49 -5.18
N ASP A 252 4.09 2.82 -5.27
CA ASP A 252 3.05 3.64 -4.62
C ASP A 252 1.76 3.56 -5.42
N ILE A 253 0.71 3.07 -4.78
CA ILE A 253 -0.64 2.93 -5.34
C ILE A 253 -1.36 4.30 -5.32
N GLY A 254 -0.75 5.34 -5.88
CA GLY A 254 -1.22 6.71 -5.75
C GLY A 254 -2.45 7.09 -6.61
N THR A 255 -2.69 6.38 -7.73
CA THR A 255 -3.75 6.70 -8.71
C THR A 255 -4.42 5.42 -9.22
N VAL A 256 -5.60 5.56 -9.85
CA VAL A 256 -6.32 4.42 -10.46
C VAL A 256 -5.49 3.73 -11.53
N ASP A 257 -4.79 4.49 -12.38
CA ASP A 257 -3.91 3.93 -13.41
C ASP A 257 -2.75 3.15 -12.82
N ALA A 258 -2.08 3.70 -11.79
CA ALA A 258 -0.98 3.03 -11.11
C ALA A 258 -1.47 1.76 -10.40
N TYR A 259 -2.63 1.81 -9.75
CA TYR A 259 -3.26 0.65 -9.13
C TYR A 259 -3.55 -0.45 -10.15
N TRP A 260 -4.15 -0.09 -11.29
CA TRP A 260 -4.47 -1.03 -12.36
C TRP A 260 -3.20 -1.66 -12.94
N GLN A 261 -2.21 -0.85 -13.29
CA GLN A 261 -0.94 -1.33 -13.85
C GLN A 261 -0.22 -2.26 -12.87
N ALA A 262 -0.11 -1.85 -11.60
CA ALA A 262 0.55 -2.64 -10.56
C ALA A 262 -0.09 -4.03 -10.36
N ASN A 263 -1.40 -4.17 -10.58
CA ASN A 263 -2.06 -5.47 -10.56
C ASN A 263 -1.69 -6.28 -11.81
N LEU A 264 -1.76 -5.68 -13.01
CA LEU A 264 -1.46 -6.38 -14.25
C LEU A 264 0.03 -6.75 -14.39
N ASP A 265 0.93 -6.07 -13.69
CA ASP A 265 2.35 -6.46 -13.60
C ASP A 265 2.55 -7.87 -13.00
N PHE A 266 1.52 -8.45 -12.36
CA PHE A 266 1.55 -9.84 -11.87
C PHE A 266 1.08 -10.87 -12.92
N LEU A 267 0.58 -10.42 -14.07
CA LEU A 267 0.13 -11.26 -15.19
C LEU A 267 1.28 -11.48 -16.18
N THR A 268 2.44 -11.86 -15.68
CA THR A 268 3.61 -12.22 -16.49
C THR A 268 4.23 -13.49 -15.93
N PRO A 269 4.91 -14.32 -16.76
CA PRO A 269 5.63 -15.49 -16.27
C PRO A 269 6.64 -15.18 -15.16
N THR A 270 7.18 -13.96 -15.12
CA THR A 270 8.12 -13.49 -14.11
C THR A 270 7.55 -12.24 -13.43
N PRO A 271 6.60 -12.40 -12.48
CA PRO A 271 6.02 -11.26 -11.78
C PRO A 271 7.08 -10.57 -10.90
N PRO A 272 6.94 -9.27 -10.63
CA PRO A 272 7.90 -8.51 -9.83
C PRO A 272 8.05 -9.07 -8.42
N ILE A 273 6.96 -9.56 -7.84
CA ILE A 273 6.98 -10.27 -6.55
C ILE A 273 6.40 -11.66 -6.75
N LYS A 274 7.18 -12.69 -6.41
CA LYS A 274 6.74 -14.08 -6.47
C LYS A 274 5.82 -14.39 -5.30
N LEU A 275 4.50 -14.30 -5.51
CA LEU A 275 3.49 -14.55 -4.46
C LEU A 275 3.49 -15.99 -3.91
N ALA A 276 4.05 -16.94 -4.68
CA ALA A 276 4.18 -18.35 -4.30
C ALA A 276 5.56 -18.70 -3.70
N ASP A 277 6.41 -17.71 -3.40
CA ASP A 277 7.71 -17.95 -2.78
C ASP A 277 7.54 -18.41 -1.31
N PRO A 278 7.89 -19.66 -0.96
CA PRO A 278 7.73 -20.16 0.40
C PRO A 278 8.75 -19.55 1.38
N THR A 279 9.83 -18.93 0.89
CA THR A 279 10.87 -18.30 1.71
C THR A 279 10.48 -16.89 2.16
N TRP A 280 9.56 -16.25 1.44
CA TRP A 280 9.00 -14.95 1.77
C TRP A 280 7.49 -14.91 1.51
N PRO A 281 6.68 -15.66 2.27
CA PRO A 281 5.26 -15.73 2.03
C PRO A 281 4.60 -14.36 2.27
N ILE A 282 3.75 -13.94 1.33
CA ILE A 282 2.80 -12.85 1.58
C ILE A 282 1.57 -13.47 2.23
N ARG A 283 1.35 -13.15 3.50
CA ARG A 283 0.20 -13.61 4.26
C ARG A 283 -1.01 -12.71 3.97
N THR A 284 -2.21 -13.28 3.97
CA THR A 284 -3.47 -12.55 3.88
C THR A 284 -4.60 -13.36 4.49
N TYR A 285 -5.77 -12.74 4.65
CA TYR A 285 -7.02 -13.46 4.88
C TYR A 285 -7.46 -14.18 3.60
N LYS A 286 -7.58 -15.51 3.66
CA LYS A 286 -8.16 -16.31 2.57
C LYS A 286 -9.60 -16.69 2.92
N PRO A 287 -10.62 -16.13 2.25
CA PRO A 287 -12.00 -16.52 2.49
C PRO A 287 -12.25 -17.97 2.08
N GLN A 288 -13.15 -18.64 2.81
CA GLN A 288 -13.54 -20.02 2.52
C GLN A 288 -14.42 -20.06 1.25
N TYR A 289 -13.81 -20.43 0.14
CA TYR A 289 -14.48 -20.71 -1.12
C TYR A 289 -14.08 -22.11 -1.60
N PRO A 290 -14.97 -22.82 -2.34
CA PRO A 290 -14.57 -24.04 -3.03
C PRO A 290 -13.57 -23.76 -4.15
N SER A 291 -13.05 -24.81 -4.78
CA SER A 291 -12.33 -24.68 -6.05
C SER A 291 -13.21 -23.99 -7.10
N SER A 292 -12.57 -23.21 -7.96
CA SER A 292 -13.28 -22.55 -9.07
C SER A 292 -13.77 -23.57 -10.09
N TYR A 293 -14.97 -23.34 -10.62
CA TYR A 293 -15.64 -24.21 -11.58
C TYR A 293 -15.60 -23.59 -12.97
N PHE A 294 -15.25 -24.41 -13.96
CA PHE A 294 -15.15 -24.01 -15.37
C PHE A 294 -15.98 -24.98 -16.21
N SER A 295 -17.06 -24.51 -16.82
CA SER A 295 -17.86 -25.31 -17.77
C SER A 295 -17.55 -25.00 -19.24
N GLY A 296 -16.74 -23.98 -19.49
CA GLY A 296 -16.30 -23.56 -20.82
C GLY A 296 -15.62 -22.20 -20.78
N GLY A 297 -15.17 -21.73 -21.94
CA GLY A 297 -14.49 -20.44 -22.10
C GLY A 297 -12.96 -20.55 -22.22
N GLU A 298 -12.34 -19.41 -22.47
CA GLU A 298 -10.91 -19.28 -22.71
C GLU A 298 -10.29 -18.33 -21.69
N ILE A 299 -9.15 -18.74 -21.10
CA ILE A 299 -8.44 -17.96 -20.09
C ILE A 299 -7.00 -17.79 -20.56
N ILE A 300 -6.63 -16.54 -20.84
CA ILE A 300 -5.30 -16.18 -21.33
C ILE A 300 -4.68 -15.20 -20.36
N ASN A 301 -3.48 -15.50 -19.88
CA ASN A 301 -2.68 -14.58 -19.06
C ASN A 301 -3.45 -13.94 -17.89
N SER A 302 -4.17 -14.74 -17.09
CA SER A 302 -5.12 -14.21 -16.11
C SER A 302 -5.02 -14.95 -14.77
N ILE A 303 -5.31 -14.24 -13.68
CA ILE A 303 -5.38 -14.81 -12.32
C ILE A 303 -6.85 -15.00 -11.95
N ILE A 304 -7.21 -16.22 -11.57
CA ILE A 304 -8.58 -16.57 -11.15
C ILE A 304 -8.57 -16.94 -9.67
N GLY A 305 -9.28 -16.15 -8.87
CA GLY A 305 -9.52 -16.40 -7.45
C GLY A 305 -10.37 -17.65 -7.21
N SER A 306 -10.46 -18.07 -5.95
CA SER A 306 -11.24 -19.24 -5.53
C SER A 306 -12.75 -19.03 -5.63
N GLY A 307 -13.51 -20.10 -5.83
CA GLY A 307 -14.98 -20.08 -5.92
C GLY A 307 -15.54 -19.34 -7.13
N CYS A 308 -14.71 -19.01 -8.12
CA CYS A 308 -15.20 -18.43 -9.37
C CYS A 308 -15.98 -19.45 -10.18
N GLN A 309 -17.02 -19.01 -10.89
CA GLN A 309 -17.79 -19.83 -11.82
C GLN A 309 -17.68 -19.25 -13.22
N ILE A 310 -16.92 -19.92 -14.08
CA ILE A 310 -16.72 -19.50 -15.47
C ILE A 310 -17.58 -20.40 -16.35
N LEU A 311 -18.73 -19.87 -16.77
CA LEU A 311 -19.76 -20.64 -17.49
C LEU A 311 -19.59 -20.58 -19.02
N GLY A 312 -18.61 -19.82 -19.49
CA GLY A 312 -18.31 -19.53 -20.89
C GLY A 312 -17.73 -18.12 -21.01
N GLY A 313 -17.19 -17.76 -22.18
CA GLY A 313 -16.60 -16.44 -22.44
C GLY A 313 -15.08 -16.44 -22.55
N VAL A 314 -14.50 -15.25 -22.74
CA VAL A 314 -13.05 -15.04 -22.93
C VAL A 314 -12.54 -14.10 -21.85
N ILE A 315 -11.54 -14.54 -21.10
CA ILE A 315 -10.88 -13.76 -20.04
C ILE A 315 -9.41 -13.63 -20.42
N LYS A 316 -8.99 -12.41 -20.74
CA LYS A 316 -7.65 -12.11 -21.21
C LYS A 316 -7.00 -11.02 -20.38
N ASN A 317 -5.76 -11.25 -19.96
CA ASN A 317 -4.96 -10.28 -19.23
C ASN A 317 -5.71 -9.65 -18.04
N SER A 318 -6.44 -10.47 -17.29
CA SER A 318 -7.39 -9.99 -16.28
C SER A 318 -7.25 -10.71 -14.94
N ILE A 319 -7.73 -10.08 -13.88
CA ILE A 319 -7.69 -10.62 -12.52
C ILE A 319 -9.11 -10.70 -11.98
N LEU A 320 -9.55 -11.90 -11.66
CA LEU A 320 -10.85 -12.15 -11.04
C LEU A 320 -10.63 -12.54 -9.57
N SER A 321 -11.22 -11.76 -8.67
CA SER A 321 -11.18 -12.02 -7.22
C SER A 321 -12.12 -13.17 -6.85
N PRO A 322 -12.05 -13.70 -5.62
CA PRO A 322 -12.88 -14.84 -5.22
C PRO A 322 -14.39 -14.65 -5.38
N GLY A 323 -15.08 -15.70 -5.83
CA GLY A 323 -16.53 -15.75 -5.97
C GLY A 323 -17.10 -14.96 -7.14
N VAL A 324 -16.32 -14.65 -8.17
CA VAL A 324 -16.81 -14.01 -9.41
C VAL A 324 -17.52 -15.01 -10.30
N VAL A 325 -18.65 -14.60 -10.89
CA VAL A 325 -19.39 -15.39 -11.88
C VAL A 325 -19.25 -14.74 -13.25
N VAL A 326 -18.88 -15.53 -14.25
CA VAL A 326 -18.80 -15.11 -15.66
C VAL A 326 -19.78 -15.95 -16.47
N GLU A 327 -20.80 -15.30 -17.02
CA GLU A 327 -21.83 -15.95 -17.81
C GLU A 327 -21.41 -16.16 -19.28
N PRO A 328 -22.08 -17.06 -20.03
CA PRO A 328 -21.71 -17.40 -21.39
C PRO A 328 -21.57 -16.19 -22.34
N GLY A 329 -20.54 -16.23 -23.19
CA GLY A 329 -20.28 -15.21 -24.21
C GLY A 329 -19.67 -13.91 -23.69
N ALA A 330 -19.48 -13.74 -22.37
CA ALA A 330 -18.82 -12.56 -21.84
C ALA A 330 -17.35 -12.44 -22.29
N HIS A 331 -16.87 -11.21 -22.48
CA HIS A 331 -15.49 -10.91 -22.88
C HIS A 331 -14.86 -9.92 -21.91
N ILE A 332 -13.81 -10.33 -21.21
CA ILE A 332 -13.12 -9.52 -20.20
C ILE A 332 -11.65 -9.38 -20.63
N GLU A 333 -11.22 -8.16 -20.93
CA GLU A 333 -9.85 -7.86 -21.35
C GLU A 333 -9.23 -6.75 -20.48
N ASP A 334 -7.98 -6.94 -20.07
CA ASP A 334 -7.19 -5.96 -19.33
C ASP A 334 -7.93 -5.39 -18.10
N SER A 335 -8.65 -6.23 -17.35
CA SER A 335 -9.61 -5.78 -16.33
C SER A 335 -9.43 -6.49 -14.98
N ILE A 336 -9.85 -5.79 -13.91
CA ILE A 336 -9.79 -6.29 -12.53
C ILE A 336 -11.21 -6.37 -12.00
N ILE A 337 -11.62 -7.57 -11.60
CA ILE A 337 -12.98 -7.86 -11.14
C ILE A 337 -12.93 -8.26 -9.67
N PHE A 338 -13.60 -7.50 -8.80
CA PHE A 338 -13.63 -7.77 -7.37
C PHE A 338 -14.67 -8.82 -6.97
N GLU A 339 -14.56 -9.25 -5.71
CA GLU A 339 -15.33 -10.34 -5.13
C GLU A 339 -16.85 -10.21 -5.34
N LYS A 340 -17.50 -11.36 -5.54
CA LYS A 340 -18.96 -11.50 -5.63
C LYS A 340 -19.60 -10.68 -6.75
N THR A 341 -18.85 -10.40 -7.81
CA THR A 341 -19.35 -9.71 -9.00
C THR A 341 -19.84 -10.72 -10.01
N ILE A 342 -20.93 -10.38 -10.71
CA ILE A 342 -21.53 -11.19 -11.78
C ILE A 342 -21.34 -10.44 -13.10
N ILE A 343 -20.73 -11.10 -14.07
CA ILE A 343 -20.58 -10.59 -15.44
C ILE A 343 -21.62 -11.27 -16.31
N GLY A 344 -22.63 -10.51 -16.74
CA GLY A 344 -23.77 -11.00 -17.49
C GLY A 344 -23.40 -11.56 -18.87
N LYS A 345 -24.32 -12.36 -19.45
CA LYS A 345 -24.16 -12.95 -20.79
C LYS A 345 -23.75 -11.92 -21.82
N GLU A 346 -22.80 -12.28 -22.68
CA GLU A 346 -22.32 -11.42 -23.78
C GLU A 346 -21.84 -10.01 -23.36
N ALA A 347 -21.63 -9.76 -22.06
CA ALA A 347 -21.09 -8.49 -21.59
C ALA A 347 -19.64 -8.34 -22.01
N ARG A 348 -19.21 -7.11 -22.33
CA ARG A 348 -17.86 -6.82 -22.82
C ARG A 348 -17.21 -5.79 -21.91
N LEU A 349 -16.10 -6.16 -21.28
CA LEU A 349 -15.33 -5.30 -20.40
C LEU A 349 -13.91 -5.16 -20.94
N LYS A 350 -13.44 -3.92 -21.10
CA LYS A 350 -12.06 -3.62 -21.47
C LYS A 350 -11.50 -2.50 -20.59
N ARG A 351 -10.31 -2.70 -20.02
CA ARG A 351 -9.62 -1.68 -19.20
C ARG A 351 -10.51 -1.13 -18.07
N ALA A 352 -11.13 -2.04 -17.33
CA ALA A 352 -12.09 -1.72 -16.28
C ALA A 352 -11.66 -2.29 -14.92
N ILE A 353 -12.02 -1.58 -13.86
CA ILE A 353 -12.00 -2.09 -12.49
C ILE A 353 -13.45 -2.14 -12.02
N VAL A 354 -13.94 -3.36 -11.80
CA VAL A 354 -15.29 -3.60 -11.30
C VAL A 354 -15.23 -3.89 -9.81
N ASP A 355 -15.79 -2.99 -9.00
CA ASP A 355 -15.78 -3.13 -7.54
C ASP A 355 -16.69 -4.30 -7.07
N LYS A 356 -16.70 -4.57 -5.76
CA LYS A 356 -17.37 -5.70 -5.12
C LYS A 356 -18.86 -5.69 -5.36
N GLN A 357 -19.46 -6.86 -5.47
CA GLN A 357 -20.92 -7.05 -5.48
C GLN A 357 -21.63 -6.29 -6.61
N VAL A 358 -20.97 -6.12 -7.75
CA VAL A 358 -21.56 -5.49 -8.93
C VAL A 358 -22.19 -6.57 -9.81
N ILE A 359 -23.31 -6.24 -10.45
CA ILE A 359 -23.92 -7.08 -11.49
C ILE A 359 -23.84 -6.30 -12.79
N ILE A 360 -22.98 -6.75 -13.70
CA ILE A 360 -22.89 -6.21 -15.05
C ILE A 360 -24.01 -6.85 -15.89
N PRO A 361 -24.93 -6.05 -16.48
CA PRO A 361 -26.04 -6.59 -17.26
C PRO A 361 -25.60 -7.35 -18.50
N GLU A 362 -26.49 -8.20 -19.01
CA GLU A 362 -26.34 -8.86 -20.31
C GLU A 362 -26.08 -7.83 -21.42
N LYS A 363 -25.15 -8.16 -22.33
CA LYS A 363 -24.73 -7.33 -23.48
C LYS A 363 -24.20 -5.94 -23.14
N PHE A 364 -24.01 -5.64 -21.85
CA PHE A 364 -23.46 -4.35 -21.43
C PHE A 364 -21.98 -4.24 -21.82
N SER A 365 -21.58 -3.07 -22.30
CA SER A 365 -20.22 -2.83 -22.81
C SER A 365 -19.57 -1.69 -22.04
N VAL A 366 -18.36 -1.93 -21.54
CA VAL A 366 -17.49 -0.95 -20.87
C VAL A 366 -16.13 -0.95 -21.53
N GLY A 367 -15.58 0.23 -21.82
CA GLY A 367 -14.25 0.37 -22.39
C GLY A 367 -14.21 0.53 -23.91
N PHE A 368 -15.36 0.60 -24.57
CA PHE A 368 -15.49 0.66 -26.03
C PHE A 368 -15.99 2.02 -26.55
N ASP A 369 -16.71 2.78 -25.73
CA ASP A 369 -17.22 4.11 -26.05
C ASP A 369 -16.90 5.05 -24.88
N LEU A 370 -15.96 5.97 -25.10
CA LEU A 370 -15.47 6.84 -24.04
C LEU A 370 -16.53 7.80 -23.52
N GLU A 371 -17.40 8.32 -24.38
CA GLU A 371 -18.41 9.32 -23.99
C GLU A 371 -19.54 8.63 -23.22
N LYS A 372 -19.95 7.44 -23.66
CA LYS A 372 -20.87 6.60 -22.90
C LYS A 372 -20.25 6.14 -21.57
N ASP A 373 -18.98 5.75 -21.56
CA ASP A 373 -18.33 5.31 -20.31
C ASP A 373 -18.24 6.45 -19.29
N LYS A 374 -17.95 7.69 -19.74
CA LYS A 374 -17.90 8.87 -18.87
C LYS A 374 -19.26 9.27 -18.31
N SER A 375 -20.37 8.96 -19.00
CA SER A 375 -21.70 9.26 -18.48
C SER A 375 -22.10 8.35 -17.32
N TYR A 376 -21.56 7.13 -17.26
CA TYR A 376 -21.82 6.17 -16.18
C TYR A 376 -20.73 6.12 -15.11
N PHE A 377 -19.46 6.30 -15.48
CA PHE A 377 -18.32 5.92 -14.65
C PHE A 377 -17.24 7.00 -14.60
N LYS A 378 -16.46 6.97 -13.53
CA LYS A 378 -15.21 7.72 -13.49
C LYS A 378 -14.18 7.04 -14.37
N VAL A 379 -13.61 7.81 -15.31
CA VAL A 379 -12.54 7.39 -16.20
C VAL A 379 -11.25 8.10 -15.79
N SER A 380 -10.18 7.34 -15.57
CA SER A 380 -8.86 7.90 -15.25
C SER A 380 -8.18 8.52 -16.48
N PRO A 381 -7.12 9.34 -16.32
CA PRO A 381 -6.35 9.86 -17.45
C PRO A 381 -5.78 8.77 -18.38
N GLY A 382 -5.39 7.61 -17.84
CA GLY A 382 -4.98 6.45 -18.64
C GLY A 382 -6.15 5.62 -19.19
N GLY A 383 -7.39 6.12 -19.13
CA GLY A 383 -8.56 5.48 -19.73
C GLY A 383 -9.09 4.27 -18.96
N ILE A 384 -8.81 4.15 -17.66
CA ILE A 384 -9.32 3.07 -16.82
C ILE A 384 -10.69 3.45 -16.27
N ARG A 385 -11.69 2.60 -16.51
CA ARG A 385 -13.07 2.79 -16.03
C ARG A 385 -13.21 2.18 -14.65
N THR A 386 -13.76 2.91 -13.69
CA THR A 386 -14.03 2.35 -12.36
C THR A 386 -15.54 2.24 -12.13
N ILE A 387 -16.05 1.01 -12.07
CA ILE A 387 -17.45 0.71 -11.76
C ILE A 387 -17.59 0.61 -10.24
N PRO A 388 -18.33 1.51 -9.58
CA PRO A 388 -18.37 1.59 -8.13
C PRO A 388 -19.16 0.43 -7.51
N LYS A 389 -18.87 0.16 -6.23
CA LYS A 389 -19.57 -0.88 -5.45
C LYS A 389 -21.08 -0.67 -5.50
N GLY A 390 -21.81 -1.75 -5.78
CA GLY A 390 -23.27 -1.76 -5.79
C GLY A 390 -23.91 -1.06 -6.98
N TRP A 391 -23.14 -0.69 -8.00
CA TRP A 391 -23.69 -0.16 -9.26
C TRP A 391 -24.68 -1.16 -9.88
N ARG A 392 -25.79 -0.62 -10.38
CA ARG A 392 -26.81 -1.32 -11.17
C ARG A 392 -27.24 -0.39 -12.31
N LEU A 393 -27.52 -0.97 -13.47
CA LEU A 393 -28.16 -0.24 -14.56
C LEU A 393 -29.64 -0.08 -14.21
N GLU A 394 -30.10 1.17 -14.04
CA GLU A 394 -31.51 1.51 -13.87
C GLU A 394 -32.26 1.50 -15.21
#